data_AF-A0AAV4JW33-F1
#
_entry.id   AF-A0AAV4JW33-F1
#
_cell.length_a   1.000
_cell.length_b   1.000
_cell.length_c   1.000
_cell.angle_alpha   90.00
_cell.angle_beta   90.00
_cell.angle_gamma   90.00
#
_symmetry.space_group_name_H-M   'P 1'
#
loop_
_entity.id
_entity.type
_entity.pdbx_description
1 polymer ?
#
loop_
_entity_poly.entity_id
_entity_poly.type
_entity_poly.pdbx_seq_one_letter_code
_entity_poly.pdbx_strand_id
1 'polypeptide(L)'
;MKLVPVDLYNMLSWIMSDSDDFELDNNVILRLGGFHIAENFLKAIGSFMQDSGLENLMLESGLCGPGTANKVLSGKDYYQMLSFHSTVADGMLYAQWIAFEAEMKSSKINRALEKLSILLPKIKDVGFFHRANAQLQNETIMECRELLQEMKSEWKLFKESLGVTAKFWMMNIQMVLILRRYIHAERCGNWHGHLIEVRRMLPYLITADHRK
;
A
#
# COMPACT_ATOMS: atom_id res chain seq x y z
N MET A 1 -27.22 0.68 -9.94
CA MET A 1 -26.55 1.58 -10.91
C MET A 1 -25.15 1.89 -10.37
N LYS A 2 -24.16 1.08 -10.73
CA LYS A 2 -22.78 1.22 -10.23
C LYS A 2 -21.98 2.00 -11.27
N LEU A 3 -21.62 3.23 -10.92
CA LEU A 3 -20.72 4.08 -11.69
C LEU A 3 -19.36 3.38 -11.75
N VAL A 4 -19.04 2.79 -12.90
CA VAL A 4 -17.65 2.55 -13.28
C VAL A 4 -16.99 3.93 -13.35
N PRO A 5 -15.84 4.16 -12.70
CA PRO A 5 -15.16 5.45 -12.80
C PRO A 5 -14.86 5.72 -14.27
N VAL A 6 -15.41 6.82 -14.79
CA VAL A 6 -15.24 7.32 -16.16
C VAL A 6 -13.76 7.30 -16.59
N ASP A 7 -12.83 7.45 -15.64
CA ASP A 7 -11.39 7.42 -15.88
C ASP A 7 -10.86 6.05 -16.34
N LEU A 8 -11.38 4.93 -15.80
CA LEU A 8 -10.97 3.59 -16.22
C LEU A 8 -11.55 3.25 -17.60
N TYR A 9 -12.80 3.65 -17.83
CA TYR A 9 -13.46 3.49 -19.12
C TYR A 9 -12.76 4.30 -20.21
N ASN A 10 -12.40 5.55 -19.94
CA ASN A 10 -11.68 6.39 -20.91
C ASN A 10 -10.27 5.87 -21.20
N MET A 11 -9.56 5.37 -20.19
CA MET A 11 -8.24 4.79 -20.37
C MET A 11 -8.30 3.46 -21.16
N LEU A 12 -9.31 2.63 -20.91
CA LEU A 12 -9.56 1.41 -21.68
C LEU A 12 -10.05 1.72 -23.10
N SER A 13 -10.92 2.73 -23.26
CA SER A 13 -11.40 3.22 -24.55
C SER A 13 -10.27 3.79 -25.40
N TRP A 14 -9.29 4.46 -24.79
CA TRP A 14 -8.09 4.96 -25.47
C TRP A 14 -7.16 3.81 -25.91
N ILE A 15 -6.96 2.80 -25.06
CA ILE A 15 -6.20 1.59 -25.41
C ILE A 15 -6.87 0.80 -26.53
N MET A 16 -8.21 0.79 -26.57
CA MET A 16 -9.00 0.07 -27.59
C MET A 16 -9.19 0.86 -28.89
N SER A 17 -9.05 2.19 -28.87
CA SER A 17 -9.17 3.02 -30.09
C SER A 17 -7.93 2.98 -31.00
N ASP A 18 -6.81 2.42 -30.52
CA ASP A 18 -5.54 2.32 -31.26
C ASP A 18 -5.33 0.93 -31.91
N SER A 19 -6.30 0.02 -31.77
CA SER A 19 -6.26 -1.31 -32.39
C SER A 19 -7.34 -1.43 -33.47
N ASP A 20 -6.96 -1.17 -34.72
CA ASP A 20 -7.84 -1.18 -35.90
C ASP A 20 -8.47 -2.55 -36.26
N ASP A 21 -8.26 -3.62 -35.49
CA ASP A 21 -8.58 -4.99 -35.92
C ASP A 21 -9.42 -5.83 -34.93
N PHE A 22 -10.16 -5.24 -33.99
CA PHE A 22 -10.91 -6.03 -33.01
C PHE A 22 -12.32 -5.48 -32.69
N GLU A 23 -13.34 -5.95 -33.42
CA GLU A 23 -14.76 -5.79 -33.03
C GLU A 23 -15.08 -6.69 -31.83
N LEU A 24 -14.85 -6.16 -30.62
CA LEU A 24 -15.44 -6.72 -29.41
C LEU A 24 -16.80 -6.08 -29.17
N ASP A 25 -17.78 -6.92 -28.83
CA ASP A 25 -19.10 -6.48 -28.39
C ASP A 25 -18.96 -5.40 -27.29
N ASN A 26 -19.80 -4.36 -27.33
CA ASN A 26 -19.69 -3.15 -26.48
C ASN A 26 -19.75 -3.42 -24.96
N ASN A 27 -19.95 -4.67 -24.56
CA ASN A 27 -20.00 -5.15 -23.19
C ASN A 27 -18.76 -5.97 -22.76
N VAL A 28 -17.74 -6.10 -23.60
CA VAL A 28 -16.52 -6.84 -23.27
C VAL A 28 -15.37 -5.86 -23.02
N ILE A 29 -14.85 -5.90 -21.79
CA ILE A 29 -13.66 -5.13 -21.40
C ILE A 29 -12.47 -6.09 -21.41
N LEU A 30 -11.52 -5.87 -22.33
CA LEU A 30 -10.22 -6.51 -22.26
C LEU A 30 -9.46 -5.96 -21.06
N ARG A 31 -8.93 -6.86 -20.22
CA ARG A 31 -8.08 -6.50 -19.10
C ARG A 31 -6.78 -7.29 -19.16
N LEU A 32 -5.70 -6.64 -18.72
CA LEU A 32 -4.46 -7.36 -18.42
C LEU A 32 -4.72 -8.41 -17.33
N GLY A 33 -4.04 -9.55 -17.46
CA GLY A 33 -4.00 -10.56 -16.40
C GLY A 33 -3.44 -9.96 -15.11
N GLY A 34 -3.89 -10.46 -13.95
CA GLY A 34 -3.53 -9.85 -12.67
C GLY A 34 -2.04 -9.82 -12.38
N PHE A 35 -1.33 -10.85 -12.85
CA PHE A 35 0.13 -10.91 -12.80
C PHE A 35 0.78 -9.74 -13.55
N HIS A 36 0.33 -9.43 -14.78
CA HIS A 36 0.91 -8.34 -15.57
C HIS A 36 0.62 -6.96 -14.97
N ILE A 37 -0.54 -6.77 -14.35
CA ILE A 37 -0.83 -5.52 -13.62
C ILE A 37 0.13 -5.37 -12.42
N ALA A 38 0.31 -6.43 -11.63
CA ALA A 38 1.26 -6.43 -10.51
C ALA A 38 2.70 -6.18 -10.96
N GLU A 39 3.13 -6.86 -12.04
CA GLU A 39 4.47 -6.72 -12.61
C GLU A 39 4.71 -5.30 -13.14
N ASN A 40 3.77 -4.73 -13.90
CA ASN A 40 3.85 -3.35 -14.40
C ASN A 40 3.91 -2.34 -13.26
N PHE A 41 3.12 -2.55 -12.21
CA PHE A 41 3.15 -1.66 -11.05
C PHE A 41 4.46 -1.79 -10.26
N LEU A 42 5.02 -2.99 -10.15
CA LEU A 42 6.32 -3.23 -9.54
C LEU A 42 7.45 -2.57 -10.34
N LYS A 43 7.39 -2.58 -11.67
CA LYS A 43 8.29 -1.80 -12.54
C LYS A 43 8.15 -0.30 -12.31
N ALA A 44 6.92 0.20 -12.15
CA ALA A 44 6.69 1.60 -11.80
C ALA A 44 7.33 1.96 -10.46
N ILE A 45 7.18 1.12 -9.42
CA ILE A 45 7.87 1.31 -8.12
C ILE A 45 9.39 1.44 -8.34
N GLY A 46 9.98 0.55 -9.13
CA GLY A 46 11.41 0.61 -9.47
C GLY A 46 11.81 1.93 -10.12
N SER A 47 11.06 2.40 -11.12
CA SER A 47 11.32 3.68 -11.80
C SER A 47 11.23 4.88 -10.88
N PHE A 48 10.25 4.91 -9.96
CA PHE A 48 10.14 5.99 -8.97
C PHE A 48 11.30 6.01 -7.98
N MET A 49 11.88 4.85 -7.68
CA MET A 49 12.97 4.66 -6.72
C MET A 49 14.35 4.60 -7.39
N GLN A 50 14.41 4.83 -8.70
CA GLN A 50 15.68 4.90 -9.41
C GLN A 50 16.52 6.03 -8.81
N ASP A 51 17.82 5.75 -8.64
CA ASP A 51 18.81 6.67 -8.09
C ASP A 51 18.51 7.18 -6.66
N SER A 52 17.54 6.58 -5.96
CA SER A 52 17.21 6.97 -4.58
C SER A 52 18.15 6.41 -3.52
N GLY A 53 19.19 5.68 -3.93
CA GLY A 53 20.03 4.86 -3.05
C GLY A 53 19.39 3.53 -2.62
N LEU A 54 18.22 3.17 -3.19
CA LEU A 54 17.56 1.89 -2.91
C LEU A 54 18.47 0.69 -3.29
N GLU A 55 19.23 0.81 -4.37
CA GLU A 55 20.22 -0.20 -4.78
C GLU A 55 21.31 -0.39 -3.72
N ASN A 56 21.88 0.70 -3.20
CA ASN A 56 22.90 0.63 -2.15
C ASN A 56 22.31 -0.04 -0.89
N LEU A 57 21.08 0.31 -0.54
CA LEU A 57 20.38 -0.34 0.57
C LEU A 57 20.23 -1.85 0.35
N MET A 58 19.97 -2.33 -0.88
CA MET A 58 19.94 -3.76 -1.20
C MET A 58 21.26 -4.46 -0.91
N LEU A 59 22.35 -3.85 -1.36
CA LEU A 59 23.69 -4.41 -1.30
C LEU A 59 24.22 -4.42 0.13
N GLU A 60 24.09 -3.28 0.83
CA GLU A 60 24.59 -3.10 2.19
C GLU A 60 23.79 -3.90 3.22
N SER A 61 22.48 -4.09 3.00
CA SER A 61 21.65 -4.94 3.88
C SER A 61 21.86 -6.45 3.66
N GLY A 62 22.64 -6.85 2.65
CA GLY A 62 22.85 -8.25 2.30
C GLY A 62 21.60 -8.93 1.69
N LEU A 63 20.56 -8.17 1.35
CA LEU A 63 19.34 -8.70 0.73
C LEU A 63 19.59 -9.17 -0.71
N CYS A 64 20.62 -8.63 -1.39
CA CYS A 64 21.02 -9.02 -2.73
C CYS A 64 22.54 -8.90 -2.93
N GLY A 65 23.11 -9.76 -3.77
CA GLY A 65 24.48 -9.59 -4.25
C GLY A 65 24.61 -8.57 -5.39
N PRO A 66 25.83 -8.11 -5.73
CA PRO A 66 26.11 -7.11 -6.77
C PRO A 66 25.51 -7.38 -8.17
N GLY A 67 25.23 -8.65 -8.50
CA GLY A 67 24.59 -9.03 -9.77
C GLY A 67 23.05 -9.16 -9.72
N THR A 68 22.46 -9.23 -8.53
CA THR A 68 21.02 -9.42 -8.33
C THR A 68 20.28 -8.09 -8.27
N ALA A 69 20.92 -7.04 -7.74
CA ALA A 69 20.34 -5.71 -7.66
C ALA A 69 19.92 -5.18 -9.05
N ASN A 70 20.77 -5.32 -10.06
CA ASN A 70 20.45 -4.99 -11.45
C ASN A 70 19.27 -5.80 -12.02
N LYS A 71 19.14 -7.09 -11.68
CA LYS A 71 18.01 -7.93 -12.16
C LYS A 71 16.68 -7.54 -11.52
N VAL A 72 16.74 -7.16 -10.24
CA VAL A 72 15.61 -6.66 -9.47
C VAL A 72 15.17 -5.30 -10.01
N LEU A 73 16.09 -4.34 -10.13
CA LEU A 73 15.75 -3.01 -10.64
C LEU A 73 15.29 -3.02 -12.10
N SER A 74 15.81 -3.93 -12.93
CA SER A 74 15.40 -4.07 -14.33
C SER A 74 14.08 -4.80 -14.56
N GLY A 75 13.36 -5.23 -13.51
CA GLY A 75 12.06 -5.87 -13.71
C GLY A 75 12.12 -7.35 -14.10
N LYS A 76 13.31 -7.97 -14.14
CA LYS A 76 13.52 -9.31 -14.70
C LYS A 76 13.25 -10.44 -13.72
N ASP A 77 13.18 -10.15 -12.42
CA ASP A 77 12.86 -11.12 -11.37
C ASP A 77 11.73 -10.60 -10.48
N TYR A 78 10.50 -10.96 -10.85
CA TYR A 78 9.30 -10.54 -10.14
C TYR A 78 9.32 -10.91 -8.65
N TYR A 79 9.71 -12.15 -8.32
CA TYR A 79 9.65 -12.63 -6.94
C TYR A 79 10.69 -11.93 -6.07
N GLN A 80 11.90 -11.75 -6.60
CA GLN A 80 12.95 -11.06 -5.89
C GLN A 80 12.62 -9.57 -5.70
N MET A 81 12.08 -8.90 -6.73
CA MET A 81 11.58 -7.52 -6.61
C MET A 81 10.50 -7.38 -5.56
N LEU A 82 9.48 -8.25 -5.62
CA LEU A 82 8.35 -8.20 -4.70
C LEU A 82 8.83 -8.40 -3.27
N SER A 83 9.69 -9.39 -3.04
CA SER A 83 10.29 -9.67 -1.74
C SER A 83 11.06 -8.45 -1.23
N PHE A 84 11.99 -7.94 -2.03
CA PHE A 84 12.85 -6.83 -1.64
C PHE A 84 12.06 -5.55 -1.32
N HIS A 85 11.19 -5.10 -2.23
CA HIS A 85 10.38 -3.92 -2.00
C HIS A 85 9.46 -4.08 -0.78
N SER A 86 8.95 -5.29 -0.52
CA SER A 86 8.17 -5.58 0.68
C SER A 86 9.02 -5.44 1.95
N THR A 87 10.21 -6.03 1.98
CA THR A 87 11.13 -5.93 3.13
C THR A 87 11.54 -4.50 3.41
N VAL A 88 11.87 -3.72 2.38
CA VAL A 88 12.21 -2.29 2.55
C VAL A 88 11.03 -1.51 3.08
N ALA A 89 9.83 -1.72 2.51
CA ALA A 89 8.64 -1.01 2.97
C ALA A 89 8.32 -1.34 4.45
N ASP A 90 8.45 -2.60 4.85
CA ASP A 90 8.23 -3.03 6.24
C ASP A 90 9.27 -2.41 7.18
N GLY A 91 10.56 -2.41 6.81
CA GLY A 91 11.64 -1.79 7.59
C GLY A 91 11.48 -0.27 7.70
N MET A 92 11.10 0.41 6.62
CA MET A 92 10.88 1.86 6.60
C MET A 92 9.61 2.23 7.38
N LEU A 93 8.55 1.43 7.31
CA LEU A 93 7.35 1.62 8.12
C LEU A 93 7.68 1.49 9.62
N TYR A 94 8.51 0.51 9.97
CA TYR A 94 8.99 0.34 11.35
C TYR A 94 9.84 1.54 11.83
N ALA A 95 10.77 2.01 11.00
CA ALA A 95 11.57 3.20 11.31
C ALA A 95 10.71 4.45 11.49
N GLN A 96 9.68 4.63 10.65
CA GLN A 96 8.71 5.71 10.80
C GLN A 96 7.90 5.60 12.08
N TRP A 97 7.51 4.38 12.46
CA TRP A 97 6.79 4.17 13.72
C TRP A 97 7.66 4.54 14.93
N ILE A 98 8.94 4.16 14.94
CA ILE A 98 9.88 4.57 15.99
C ILE A 98 10.00 6.09 16.06
N ALA A 99 10.17 6.76 14.90
CA ALA A 99 10.29 8.21 14.84
C ALA A 99 9.02 8.91 15.34
N PHE A 100 7.86 8.42 14.92
CA PHE A 100 6.56 8.89 15.38
C PHE A 100 6.40 8.73 16.89
N GLU A 101 6.73 7.56 17.45
CA GLU A 101 6.69 7.34 18.89
C GLU A 101 7.61 8.31 19.63
N ALA A 102 8.83 8.53 19.14
CA ALA A 102 9.78 9.45 19.75
C ALA A 102 9.28 10.91 19.77
N GLU A 103 8.70 11.40 18.66
CA GLU A 103 8.15 12.76 18.55
C GLU A 103 6.91 12.95 19.43
N MET A 104 6.18 11.86 19.71
CA MET A 104 4.89 11.90 20.39
C MET A 104 4.96 11.56 21.88
N LYS A 105 6.16 11.32 22.43
CA LYS A 105 6.40 11.03 23.86
C LYS A 105 6.01 12.17 24.82
N SER A 106 5.69 13.36 24.31
CA SER A 106 5.16 14.49 25.08
C SER A 106 3.68 14.82 24.80
N SER A 107 2.92 13.94 24.14
CA SER A 107 1.61 14.25 23.53
C SER A 107 0.42 13.39 24.03
N LYS A 108 -0.78 13.67 23.49
CA LYS A 108 -2.04 12.92 23.68
C LYS A 108 -1.95 11.43 23.26
N ILE A 109 -0.97 11.05 22.44
CA ILE A 109 -0.81 9.68 21.93
C ILE A 109 -0.31 8.71 22.98
N ASN A 110 0.57 9.12 23.90
CA ASN A 110 1.01 8.22 24.97
C ASN A 110 -0.19 7.71 25.77
N ARG A 111 -1.12 8.60 26.10
CA ARG A 111 -2.40 8.24 26.72
C ARG A 111 -3.22 7.31 25.84
N ALA A 112 -3.26 7.55 24.53
CA ALA A 112 -4.00 6.67 23.61
C ALA A 112 -3.38 5.27 23.49
N LEU A 113 -2.04 5.17 23.46
CA LEU A 113 -1.28 3.92 23.44
C LEU A 113 -1.41 3.16 24.77
N GLU A 114 -1.35 3.86 25.90
CA GLU A 114 -1.61 3.26 27.22
C GLU A 114 -3.01 2.67 27.27
N LYS A 115 -4.04 3.43 26.86
CA LYS A 115 -5.41 2.92 26.79
C LYS A 115 -5.55 1.74 25.82
N LEU A 116 -4.93 1.81 24.65
CA LEU A 116 -4.92 0.69 23.71
C LEU A 116 -4.23 -0.54 24.30
N SER A 117 -3.16 -0.40 25.07
CA SER A 117 -2.49 -1.55 25.70
C SER A 117 -3.37 -2.27 26.72
N ILE A 118 -4.30 -1.55 27.36
CA ILE A 118 -5.32 -2.09 28.28
C ILE A 118 -6.48 -2.72 27.51
N LEU A 119 -6.90 -2.13 26.39
CA LEU A 119 -8.04 -2.59 25.59
C LEU A 119 -7.69 -3.76 24.67
N LEU A 120 -6.49 -3.80 24.10
CA LEU A 120 -6.07 -4.83 23.15
C LEU A 120 -6.22 -6.26 23.69
N PRO A 121 -5.85 -6.59 24.94
CA PRO A 121 -6.10 -7.90 25.51
C PRO A 121 -7.60 -8.24 25.58
N LYS A 122 -8.45 -7.27 25.95
CA LYS A 122 -9.91 -7.46 25.98
C LYS A 122 -10.47 -7.72 24.59
N ILE A 123 -9.92 -7.07 23.57
CA ILE A 123 -10.35 -7.23 22.18
C ILE A 123 -9.90 -8.57 21.59
N LYS A 124 -8.67 -8.98 21.92
CA LYS A 124 -8.08 -10.23 21.45
C LYS A 124 -8.69 -11.47 22.12
N ASP A 125 -9.24 -11.32 23.32
CA ASP A 125 -10.03 -12.37 23.96
C ASP A 125 -11.41 -12.44 23.27
N VAL A 126 -11.51 -13.32 22.26
CA VAL A 126 -12.78 -13.63 21.57
C VAL A 126 -13.87 -14.07 22.55
N GLY A 127 -13.49 -14.70 23.68
CA GLY A 127 -14.40 -15.09 24.75
C GLY A 127 -14.92 -13.90 25.57
N PHE A 128 -14.14 -12.83 25.72
CA PHE A 128 -14.59 -11.59 26.38
C PHE A 128 -15.74 -10.97 25.59
N PHE A 129 -15.59 -10.78 24.28
CA PHE A 129 -16.67 -10.26 23.45
C PHE A 129 -17.90 -11.17 23.47
N HIS A 130 -17.72 -12.49 23.38
CA HIS A 130 -18.86 -13.41 23.40
C HIS A 130 -19.65 -13.40 24.73
N ARG A 131 -18.97 -13.15 25.87
CA ARG A 131 -19.59 -13.09 27.21
C ARG A 131 -20.08 -11.69 27.60
N ALA A 132 -19.56 -10.64 26.96
CA ALA A 132 -19.97 -9.27 27.21
C ALA A 132 -21.41 -9.03 26.70
N ASN A 133 -22.18 -8.25 27.43
CA ASN A 133 -23.48 -7.79 26.94
C ASN A 133 -23.30 -6.75 25.81
N ALA A 134 -24.35 -6.52 25.02
CA ALA A 134 -24.31 -5.61 23.88
C ALA A 134 -23.85 -4.18 24.25
N GLN A 135 -24.20 -3.71 25.45
CA GLN A 135 -23.79 -2.39 25.94
C GLN A 135 -22.27 -2.29 26.11
N LEU A 136 -21.66 -3.24 26.81
CA LEU A 136 -20.21 -3.27 27.06
C LEU A 136 -19.42 -3.48 25.76
N GLN A 137 -19.93 -4.28 24.82
CA GLN A 137 -19.34 -4.44 23.50
C GLN A 137 -19.33 -3.11 22.73
N ASN A 138 -20.46 -2.40 22.71
CA ASN A 138 -20.59 -1.11 22.04
C ASN A 138 -19.68 -0.05 22.65
N GLU A 139 -19.63 0.05 23.98
CA GLU A 139 -18.72 0.95 24.69
C GLU A 139 -17.25 0.67 24.34
N THR A 140 -16.85 -0.61 24.37
CA THR A 140 -15.49 -1.02 24.00
C THR A 140 -15.17 -0.66 22.54
N ILE A 141 -16.09 -0.93 21.61
CA ILE A 141 -15.91 -0.61 20.19
C ILE A 141 -15.82 0.91 19.98
N MET A 142 -16.63 1.69 20.68
CA MET A 142 -16.63 3.14 20.60
C MET A 142 -15.33 3.73 21.14
N GLU A 143 -14.86 3.27 22.31
CA GLU A 143 -13.58 3.70 22.88
C GLU A 143 -12.42 3.37 21.94
N CYS A 144 -12.40 2.16 21.37
CA CYS A 144 -11.38 1.78 20.38
C CYS A 144 -11.41 2.67 19.14
N ARG A 145 -12.62 3.01 18.65
CA ARG A 145 -12.80 3.88 17.49
C ARG A 145 -12.25 5.28 17.76
N GLU A 146 -12.55 5.85 18.92
CA GLU A 146 -12.05 7.18 19.32
C GLU A 146 -10.52 7.19 19.40
N LEU A 147 -9.93 6.19 20.05
CA LEU A 147 -8.47 6.07 20.16
C LEU A 147 -7.80 5.92 18.79
N LEU A 148 -8.37 5.10 17.90
CA LEU A 148 -7.87 4.95 16.54
C LEU A 148 -8.01 6.24 15.72
N GLN A 149 -9.07 7.03 15.96
CA GLN A 149 -9.24 8.33 15.32
C GLN A 149 -8.20 9.34 15.80
N GLU A 150 -7.95 9.43 17.10
CA GLU A 150 -6.89 10.26 17.69
C GLU A 150 -5.51 9.89 17.10
N MET A 151 -5.16 8.61 17.13
CA MET A 151 -3.89 8.12 16.58
C MET A 151 -3.76 8.41 15.08
N LYS A 152 -4.85 8.28 14.32
CA LYS A 152 -4.88 8.59 12.89
C LYS A 152 -4.68 10.09 12.61
N SER A 153 -5.25 10.98 13.43
CA SER A 153 -5.05 12.43 13.28
C SER A 153 -3.61 12.82 13.53
N GLU A 154 -3.00 12.27 14.57
CA GLU A 154 -1.63 12.60 14.93
C GLU A 154 -0.62 11.99 13.95
N TRP A 155 -0.87 10.75 13.48
CA TRP A 155 -0.10 10.16 12.39
C TRP A 155 -0.16 11.01 11.11
N LYS A 156 -1.29 11.68 10.84
CA LYS A 156 -1.40 12.61 9.72
C LYS A 156 -0.50 13.82 9.90
N LEU A 157 -0.53 14.45 11.09
CA LEU A 157 0.32 15.61 11.41
C LEU A 157 1.81 15.26 11.34
N PHE A 158 2.21 14.11 11.90
CA PHE A 158 3.56 13.58 11.80
C PHE A 158 4.01 13.43 10.34
N LYS A 159 3.18 12.80 9.49
CA LYS A 159 3.51 12.67 8.07
C LYS A 159 3.67 14.02 7.37
N GLU A 160 2.93 15.04 7.80
CA GLU A 160 3.03 16.40 7.28
C GLU A 160 4.29 17.13 7.77
N SER A 161 4.78 16.82 8.98
CA SER A 161 6.02 17.39 9.53
C SER A 161 7.30 16.82 8.90
N LEU A 162 7.22 15.62 8.30
CA LEU A 162 8.38 14.96 7.68
C LEU A 162 9.04 15.79 6.57
N GLY A 163 10.37 15.70 6.52
CA GLY A 163 11.18 16.28 5.45
C GLY A 163 10.91 15.63 4.08
N VAL A 164 11.35 16.31 3.02
CA VAL A 164 11.10 15.89 1.62
C VAL A 164 11.58 14.46 1.35
N THR A 165 12.78 14.10 1.80
CA THR A 165 13.33 12.74 1.66
C THR A 165 12.46 11.70 2.35
N ALA A 166 12.03 11.94 3.59
CA ALA A 166 11.16 11.01 4.31
C ALA A 166 9.80 10.84 3.62
N LYS A 167 9.21 11.94 3.12
CA LYS A 167 7.98 11.91 2.32
C LYS A 167 8.14 11.13 1.01
N PHE A 168 9.30 11.25 0.36
CA PHE A 168 9.63 10.42 -0.81
C PHE A 168 9.65 8.93 -0.46
N TRP A 169 10.30 8.53 0.63
CA TRP A 169 10.29 7.13 1.08
C TRP A 169 8.90 6.65 1.54
N MET A 170 8.04 7.53 2.05
CA MET A 170 6.65 7.18 2.33
C MET A 170 5.85 6.84 1.08
N MET A 171 6.10 7.53 -0.04
CA MET A 171 5.49 7.19 -1.32
C MET A 171 5.84 5.75 -1.70
N ASN A 172 7.10 5.33 -1.51
CA ASN A 172 7.51 3.93 -1.75
C ASN A 172 6.68 2.94 -0.91
N ILE A 173 6.57 3.18 0.40
CA ILE A 173 5.76 2.33 1.30
C ILE A 173 4.32 2.28 0.80
N GLN A 174 3.73 3.43 0.45
CA GLN A 174 2.36 3.50 -0.03
C GLN A 174 2.15 2.66 -1.29
N MET A 175 3.05 2.76 -2.27
CA MET A 175 2.99 1.96 -3.49
C MET A 175 3.09 0.46 -3.16
N VAL A 176 4.06 0.04 -2.35
CA VAL A 176 4.20 -1.37 -1.96
C VAL A 176 2.97 -1.91 -1.22
N LEU A 177 2.35 -1.11 -0.36
CA LEU A 177 1.11 -1.50 0.33
C LEU A 177 -0.09 -1.63 -0.63
N ILE A 178 -0.17 -0.79 -1.67
CA ILE A 178 -1.17 -0.95 -2.75
C ILE A 178 -0.94 -2.27 -3.47
N LEU A 179 0.31 -2.58 -3.84
CA LEU A 179 0.66 -3.83 -4.51
C LEU A 179 0.29 -5.07 -3.67
N ARG A 180 0.61 -5.06 -2.37
CA ARG A 180 0.28 -6.18 -1.47
C ARG A 180 -1.24 -6.40 -1.36
N ARG A 181 -2.02 -5.33 -1.20
CA ARG A 181 -3.49 -5.44 -1.16
C ARG A 181 -4.06 -5.93 -2.48
N TYR A 182 -3.48 -5.51 -3.60
CA TYR A 182 -3.85 -5.98 -4.93
C TYR A 182 -3.59 -7.48 -5.11
N ILE A 183 -2.38 -7.94 -4.79
CA ILE A 183 -2.02 -9.37 -4.87
C ILE A 183 -2.93 -10.20 -3.97
N HIS A 184 -3.24 -9.70 -2.77
CA HIS A 184 -4.19 -10.36 -1.88
C HIS A 184 -5.60 -10.44 -2.49
N ALA A 185 -6.11 -9.34 -3.05
CA ALA A 185 -7.41 -9.32 -3.70
C ALA A 185 -7.50 -10.30 -4.88
N GLU A 186 -6.46 -10.38 -5.72
CA GLU A 186 -6.36 -11.35 -6.82
C GLU A 186 -6.39 -12.79 -6.29
N ARG A 187 -5.57 -13.11 -5.28
CA ARG A 187 -5.48 -14.46 -4.71
C ARG A 187 -6.78 -14.90 -4.03
N CYS A 188 -7.56 -13.97 -3.51
CA CYS A 188 -8.84 -14.25 -2.85
C CYS A 188 -10.05 -14.16 -3.79
N GLY A 189 -9.86 -13.87 -5.08
CA GLY A 189 -10.97 -13.61 -6.01
C GLY A 189 -11.85 -12.42 -5.59
N ASN A 190 -11.30 -11.47 -4.83
CA ASN A 190 -12.02 -10.29 -4.36
C ASN A 190 -12.04 -9.20 -5.45
N TRP A 191 -13.06 -9.25 -6.31
CA TRP A 191 -13.21 -8.31 -7.42
C TRP A 191 -13.31 -6.84 -7.00
N HIS A 192 -14.00 -6.56 -5.89
CA HIS A 192 -14.12 -5.19 -5.41
C HIS A 192 -12.78 -4.64 -4.93
N GLY A 193 -12.01 -5.44 -4.19
CA GLY A 193 -10.66 -5.11 -3.77
C GLY A 193 -9.71 -4.91 -4.95
N HIS A 194 -9.81 -5.76 -5.98
CA HIS A 194 -9.05 -5.61 -7.22
C HIS A 194 -9.26 -4.22 -7.84
N LEU A 195 -10.52 -3.83 -8.10
CA LEU A 195 -10.84 -2.55 -8.73
C LEU A 195 -10.36 -1.35 -7.91
N ILE A 196 -10.48 -1.43 -6.58
CA ILE A 196 -10.00 -0.37 -5.68
C ILE A 196 -8.50 -0.18 -5.81
N GLU A 197 -7.72 -1.27 -5.76
CA GLU A 197 -6.27 -1.15 -5.82
C GLU A 197 -5.78 -0.79 -7.22
N VAL A 198 -6.39 -1.30 -8.29
CA VAL A 198 -6.08 -0.85 -9.67
C VAL A 198 -6.27 0.66 -9.80
N ARG A 199 -7.40 1.19 -9.32
CA ARG A 199 -7.63 2.66 -9.30
C ARG A 199 -6.54 3.41 -8.52
N ARG A 200 -6.04 2.83 -7.42
CA ARG A 200 -4.95 3.43 -6.62
C ARG A 200 -3.58 3.33 -7.30
N MET A 201 -3.38 2.35 -8.17
CA MET A 201 -2.15 2.20 -8.97
C MET A 201 -2.07 3.20 -10.11
N LEU A 202 -3.21 3.58 -10.72
CA LEU A 202 -3.26 4.40 -11.94
C LEU A 202 -2.41 5.68 -11.90
N PRO A 203 -2.45 6.53 -10.86
CA PRO A 203 -1.66 7.76 -10.84
C PRO A 203 -0.15 7.50 -10.98
N TYR A 204 0.33 6.41 -10.38
CA TYR A 204 1.74 6.02 -10.47
C TYR A 204 2.07 5.40 -11.83
N LEU A 205 1.18 4.55 -12.37
CA LEU A 205 1.40 3.91 -13.66
C LEU A 205 1.49 4.94 -14.79
N ILE A 206 0.57 5.91 -14.82
CA ILE A 206 0.57 7.01 -15.78
C ILE A 206 1.86 7.83 -15.64
N THR A 207 2.22 8.20 -14.41
CA THR A 207 3.43 9.00 -14.18
C THR A 207 4.72 8.27 -14.55
N ALA A 208 4.82 6.96 -14.28
CA ALA A 208 5.99 6.16 -14.60
C ALA A 208 6.14 5.92 -16.10
N ASP A 209 5.04 5.86 -16.86
CA ASP A 209 5.10 5.70 -18.32
C ASP A 209 5.67 6.94 -19.01
N HIS A 210 5.38 8.13 -18.49
CA HIS A 210 5.96 9.40 -18.96
C HIS A 210 7.43 9.62 -18.57
N ARG A 211 8.07 8.71 -17.81
CA ARG A 211 9.49 8.78 -17.42
C ARG A 211 10.42 7.95 -18.31
N LYS A 212 9.89 7.29 -19.35
CA LYS A 212 10.68 6.52 -20.32
C LYS A 212 11.27 7.39 -21.40
#